data_AF-A0A212TQ30-F1
#
_entry.id   AF-A0A212TQ30-F1
#
_cell.length_a   1.000
_cell.length_b   1.000
_cell.length_c   1.000
_cell.angle_alpha   90.00
_cell.angle_beta   90.00
_cell.angle_gamma   90.00
#
_symmetry.space_group_name_H-M   'P 1'
#
loop_
_entity.id
_entity.type
_entity.pdbx_description
1 polymer ?
#
loop_
_entity_poly.entity_id
_entity_poly.type
_entity_poly.pdbx_seq_one_letter_code
_entity_poly.pdbx_strand_id
1 'polypeptide(L)'
;MNTKASLVAAVNEEIERLQTLANTIEASTEPDLRPLADLADVLKARREDLDLTPNDVSELGGLSPNTYRAMEGGTGNPTIQTLKTVGQVLNFKVWIELK
;
A
#
# COMPACT_ATOMS: atom_id res chain seq x y z
N MET A 1 5.19 37.74 -26.49
CA MET A 1 5.47 36.52 -27.28
C MET A 1 6.38 35.66 -26.43
N ASN A 2 5.98 34.43 -26.13
CA ASN A 2 6.86 33.49 -25.45
C ASN A 2 7.97 33.10 -26.43
N THR A 3 9.21 33.41 -26.08
CA THR A 3 10.35 32.98 -26.88
C THR A 3 10.57 31.51 -26.61
N LYS A 4 11.19 30.79 -27.56
CA LYS A 4 11.60 29.40 -27.33
C LYS A 4 12.42 29.27 -26.04
N ALA A 5 13.28 30.25 -25.76
CA ALA A 5 14.07 30.32 -24.54
C ALA A 5 13.20 30.46 -23.28
N SER A 6 12.17 31.31 -23.28
CA SER A 6 11.29 31.46 -22.11
C SER A 6 10.45 30.21 -21.84
N LEU A 7 10.04 29.49 -22.90
CA LEU A 7 9.33 28.21 -22.75
C LEU A 7 10.24 27.12 -22.18
N VAL A 8 11.49 27.03 -22.66
CA VAL A 8 12.47 26.06 -22.14
C VAL A 8 12.80 26.35 -20.67
N ALA A 9 12.96 27.62 -20.30
CA ALA A 9 13.19 28.01 -18.91
C ALA A 9 12.01 27.60 -18.00
N ALA A 10 10.77 27.88 -18.42
CA ALA A 10 9.58 27.52 -17.65
C ALA A 10 9.42 26.00 -17.49
N VAL A 11 9.76 25.21 -18.52
CA VAL A 11 9.72 23.74 -18.43
C VAL A 11 10.78 23.22 -17.46
N ASN A 12 12.00 23.78 -17.49
CA ASN A 12 13.05 23.37 -16.57
C ASN A 12 12.71 23.68 -15.12
N GLU A 13 12.11 24.85 -14.85
CA GLU A 13 11.63 25.21 -13.52
C GLU A 13 10.55 24.22 -13.02
N GLU A 14 9.64 23.81 -13.90
CA GLU A 14 8.62 22.81 -13.54
C GLU A 14 9.23 21.42 -13.32
N ILE A 15 10.25 21.03 -14.07
CA ILE A 15 11.00 19.78 -13.84
C ILE A 15 11.63 19.80 -12.43
N GLU A 16 12.28 20.89 -12.04
CA GLU A 16 12.88 21.03 -10.70
C GLU A 16 11.82 20.98 -9.59
N ARG A 17 10.67 21.61 -9.80
CA ARG A 17 9.53 21.53 -8.86
C ARG A 17 9.06 20.09 -8.69
N LEU A 18 8.85 19.36 -9.79
CA LEU A 18 8.38 17.97 -9.74
C LEU A 18 9.39 17.04 -9.08
N GLN A 19 10.69 17.23 -9.34
CA GLN A 19 11.76 16.49 -8.66
C GLN A 19 11.75 16.75 -7.14
N THR A 20 11.51 17.99 -6.72
CA THR A 20 11.41 18.35 -5.30
C THR A 20 10.20 17.68 -4.63
N LEU A 21 9.07 17.65 -5.32
CA LEU A 21 7.87 16.96 -4.84
C LEU A 21 8.10 15.46 -4.70
N ALA A 22 8.71 14.81 -5.71
CA ALA A 22 9.05 13.40 -5.66
C ALA A 22 9.94 13.06 -4.45
N ASN A 23 11.00 13.83 -4.24
CA ASN A 23 11.89 13.65 -3.08
C ASN A 23 11.14 13.79 -1.75
N THR A 24 10.16 14.70 -1.67
CA THR A 24 9.34 14.91 -0.47
C THR A 24 8.42 13.72 -0.22
N ILE A 25 7.82 13.16 -1.28
CA ILE A 25 6.96 11.97 -1.18
C ILE A 25 7.79 10.75 -0.77
N GLU A 26 8.96 10.54 -1.38
CA GLU A 26 9.85 9.42 -1.06
C GLU A 26 10.43 9.52 0.36
N ALA A 27 10.68 10.74 0.85
CA ALA A 27 11.14 10.97 2.22
C ALA A 27 10.00 10.96 3.26
N SER A 28 8.73 10.99 2.82
CA SER A 28 7.60 10.97 3.73
C SER A 28 7.50 9.62 4.44
N THR A 29 7.41 9.67 5.76
CA THR A 29 7.16 8.50 6.60
C THR A 29 5.66 8.32 6.90
N GLU A 30 4.82 9.23 6.39
CA GLU A 30 3.38 9.18 6.59
C GLU A 30 2.78 8.03 5.75
N PRO A 31 1.97 7.16 6.36
CA PRO A 31 1.31 6.09 5.64
C PRO A 31 0.24 6.66 4.71
N ASP A 32 0.16 6.12 3.48
CA ASP A 32 -0.95 6.34 2.57
C ASP A 32 -2.23 5.71 3.16
N LEU A 33 -3.05 6.52 3.82
CA LEU A 33 -4.28 6.08 4.46
C LEU A 33 -5.36 5.83 3.41
N ARG A 34 -5.82 4.58 3.34
CA ARG A 34 -6.90 4.15 2.45
C ARG A 34 -8.15 3.78 3.24
N PRO A 35 -9.34 3.89 2.63
CA PRO A 35 -10.56 3.35 3.21
C PRO A 35 -10.41 1.87 3.59
N LEU A 36 -11.01 1.46 4.71
CA LEU A 36 -10.98 0.06 5.14
C LEU A 36 -11.59 -0.91 4.12
N ALA A 37 -12.49 -0.41 3.26
CA ALA A 37 -13.09 -1.18 2.16
C ALA A 37 -12.04 -1.74 1.18
N ASP A 38 -10.88 -1.09 1.06
CA ASP A 38 -9.82 -1.47 0.12
C ASP A 38 -8.87 -2.52 0.71
N LEU A 39 -9.03 -2.88 1.99
CA LEU A 39 -8.13 -3.79 2.69
C LEU A 39 -7.99 -5.14 1.98
N ALA A 40 -9.08 -5.70 1.46
CA ALA A 40 -9.09 -6.97 0.76
C ALA A 40 -8.18 -6.94 -0.48
N ASP A 41 -8.29 -5.88 -1.28
CA ASP A 41 -7.48 -5.68 -2.49
C ASP A 41 -6.01 -5.43 -2.15
N VAL A 42 -5.73 -4.66 -1.10
CA VAL A 42 -4.37 -4.43 -0.61
C VAL A 42 -3.70 -5.73 -0.16
N LEU A 43 -4.41 -6.56 0.60
CA LEU A 43 -3.90 -7.87 1.05
C LEU A 43 -3.57 -8.77 -0.14
N LYS A 44 -4.47 -8.81 -1.13
CA LYS A 44 -4.32 -9.62 -2.33
C LYS A 44 -3.14 -9.18 -3.18
N ALA A 45 -3.07 -7.89 -3.49
CA ALA A 45 -1.99 -7.32 -4.28
C ALA A 45 -0.63 -7.56 -3.59
N ARG A 46 -0.54 -7.32 -2.29
CA ARG A 46 0.70 -7.52 -1.54
C ARG A 46 1.14 -8.98 -1.50
N ARG A 47 0.20 -9.92 -1.41
CA ARG A 47 0.51 -11.35 -1.48
C ARG A 47 1.06 -11.73 -2.85
N GLU A 48 0.44 -11.23 -3.91
CA GLU A 48 0.87 -11.47 -5.30
C GLU A 48 2.26 -10.87 -5.58
N ASP A 49 2.56 -9.68 -5.04
CA ASP A 49 3.90 -9.07 -5.12
C ASP A 49 5.00 -9.91 -4.47
N LEU A 50 4.63 -10.74 -3.48
CA LEU A 50 5.53 -11.64 -2.77
C LEU A 50 5.57 -13.06 -3.36
N ASP A 51 4.84 -13.31 -4.46
CA ASP A 51 4.69 -14.62 -5.12
C ASP A 51 4.21 -15.73 -4.16
N LEU A 52 3.29 -15.37 -3.25
CA LEU A 52 2.71 -16.29 -2.27
C LEU A 52 1.31 -16.74 -2.68
N THR A 53 0.97 -17.98 -2.38
CA THR A 53 -0.41 -18.47 -2.46
C THR A 53 -1.19 -18.15 -1.16
N PRO A 54 -2.53 -18.13 -1.20
CA PRO A 54 -3.33 -17.99 0.03
C PRO A 54 -3.03 -19.06 1.09
N ASN A 55 -2.60 -20.25 0.67
CA ASN A 55 -2.20 -21.31 1.58
C ASN A 55 -0.87 -20.99 2.27
N ASP A 56 0.11 -20.45 1.54
CA ASP A 56 1.41 -20.09 2.11
C ASP A 56 1.26 -19.03 3.21
N VAL A 57 0.46 -18.00 2.96
CA VAL A 57 0.21 -16.95 3.96
C VAL A 57 -0.48 -17.51 5.20
N SER A 58 -1.39 -18.46 4.99
CA SER A 58 -2.12 -19.11 6.07
C SER A 58 -1.21 -19.99 6.92
N GLU A 59 -0.36 -20.79 6.29
CA GLU A 59 0.60 -21.66 6.96
C GLU A 59 1.63 -20.84 7.75
N LEU A 60 2.23 -19.83 7.12
CA LEU A 60 3.19 -18.92 7.76
C LEU A 60 2.56 -18.11 8.91
N GLY A 61 1.28 -17.79 8.81
CA GLY A 61 0.54 -17.05 9.82
C GLY A 61 -0.12 -17.91 10.90
N GLY A 62 -0.08 -19.25 10.79
CA GLY A 62 -0.84 -20.14 11.68
C GLY A 62 -2.36 -19.93 11.61
N LEU A 63 -2.87 -19.58 10.43
CA LEU A 63 -4.28 -19.33 10.15
C LEU A 63 -4.88 -20.49 9.33
N SER A 64 -6.20 -20.62 9.34
CA SER A 64 -6.86 -21.51 8.38
C SER A 64 -6.86 -20.88 6.97
N PRO A 65 -6.67 -21.66 5.89
CA PRO A 65 -6.78 -21.16 4.53
C PRO A 65 -8.11 -20.47 4.20
N ASN A 66 -9.20 -20.91 4.84
CA ASN A 66 -10.51 -20.28 4.67
C ASN A 66 -10.57 -18.90 5.34
N THR A 67 -9.93 -18.74 6.50
CA THR A 67 -9.83 -17.46 7.19
C THR A 67 -9.12 -16.44 6.30
N TYR A 68 -7.97 -16.81 5.73
CA TYR A 68 -7.22 -15.87 4.89
C TYR A 68 -7.99 -15.50 3.62
N ARG A 69 -8.58 -16.48 2.92
CA ARG A 69 -9.43 -16.24 1.74
C ARG A 69 -10.65 -15.37 2.05
N ALA A 70 -11.26 -15.51 3.22
CA ALA A 70 -12.38 -14.66 3.61
C ALA A 70 -11.96 -13.19 3.77
N MET A 71 -10.73 -12.91 4.22
CA MET A 71 -10.22 -11.54 4.29
C MET A 71 -9.95 -10.97 2.89
N GLU A 72 -9.28 -11.74 2.02
CA GLU A 72 -9.05 -11.32 0.61
C GLU A 72 -10.34 -11.20 -0.20
N GLY A 73 -11.39 -11.92 0.19
CA GLY A 73 -12.72 -11.81 -0.40
C GLY A 73 -13.59 -10.69 0.19
N GLY A 74 -13.10 -9.96 1.20
CA GLY A 74 -13.84 -8.89 1.87
C GLY A 74 -15.03 -9.35 2.72
N THR A 75 -15.25 -10.66 2.87
CA THR A 75 -16.36 -11.23 3.66
C THR A 75 -15.96 -11.53 5.11
N GLY A 76 -14.66 -11.52 5.42
CA GLY A 76 -14.12 -11.75 6.75
C GLY A 76 -14.09 -10.48 7.59
N ASN A 77 -14.36 -10.63 8.89
CA ASN A 77 -14.16 -9.58 9.89
C ASN A 77 -12.98 -9.97 10.80
N PRO A 78 -11.72 -9.80 10.35
CA PRO A 78 -10.56 -10.23 11.11
C PRO A 78 -10.37 -9.36 12.35
N THR A 79 -9.87 -9.98 13.43
CA THR A 79 -9.43 -9.21 14.60
C THR A 79 -8.18 -8.40 14.28
N ILE A 80 -7.90 -7.35 15.03
CA ILE A 80 -6.64 -6.58 14.92
C ILE A 80 -5.43 -7.52 15.08
N GLN A 81 -5.51 -8.51 15.97
CA GLN A 81 -4.45 -9.48 16.18
C GLN A 81 -4.24 -10.35 14.93
N THR A 82 -5.31 -10.79 14.27
CA THR A 82 -5.24 -11.51 12.99
C THR A 82 -4.60 -10.67 11.90
N LEU A 83 -5.00 -9.39 11.78
CA LEU A 83 -4.42 -8.46 10.81
C LEU A 83 -2.93 -8.24 11.07
N LYS A 84 -2.52 -8.14 12.34
CA LYS A 84 -1.11 -8.03 12.72
C LYS A 84 -0.32 -9.26 12.27
N THR A 85 -0.83 -10.47 12.51
CA THR A 85 -0.19 -11.71 12.06
C THR A 85 -0.03 -11.76 10.54
N VAL A 86 -1.09 -11.40 9.80
CA VAL A 86 -1.04 -11.33 8.34
C VAL A 86 -0.05 -10.26 7.87
N GLY A 87 -0.01 -9.11 8.53
CA GLY A 87 0.95 -8.04 8.25
C GLY A 87 2.40 -8.48 8.47
N GLN A 88 2.67 -9.32 9.46
CA GLN A 88 4.00 -9.90 9.66
C GLN A 88 4.41 -10.83 8.51
N VAL A 89 3.49 -11.64 8.00
CA VAL A 89 3.76 -12.55 6.87
C VAL A 89 3.93 -11.78 5.57
N LEU A 90 3.05 -10.82 5.29
CA LEU A 90 3.05 -10.02 4.07
C LEU A 90 3.99 -8.80 4.14
N ASN A 91 4.78 -8.70 5.20
CA ASN A 91 5.75 -7.64 5.43
C ASN A 91 5.16 -6.23 5.20
N PHE A 92 4.06 -5.91 5.89
CA PHE A 92 3.47 -4.58 5.90
C PHE A 92 2.91 -4.22 7.29
N LYS A 93 2.75 -2.91 7.53
CA LYS A 93 2.18 -2.37 8.77
C LYS A 93 0.80 -1.80 8.50
N VAL A 94 -0.12 -2.01 9.43
CA VAL A 94 -1.47 -1.44 9.39
C VAL A 94 -1.50 -0.19 10.27
N TRP A 95 -2.06 0.89 9.73
CA TRP A 95 -2.39 2.10 10.47
C TRP A 95 -3.90 2.28 10.45
N ILE A 96 -4.48 2.63 11.61
CA ILE A 96 -5.93 2.84 11.75
C ILE A 96 -6.11 4.21 12.37
N GLU A 97 -6.79 5.09 11.63
CA GLU A 97 -7.26 6.35 12.15
C GLU A 97 -8.71 6.19 12.62
N LEU A 98 -8.97 6.61 13.85
CA LEU A 98 -10.31 6.62 14.44
C LEU A 98 -10.81 8.05 14.45
N LYS A 99 -12.08 8.24 14.10
CA LYS A 99 -12.76 9.55 14.20
C LYS A 99 -13.06 9.91 15.65
#